data_AF-A0AAD9JZS6-F1
#
_entry.id   AF-A0AAD9JZS6-F1
#
_cell.length_a   1.000
_cell.length_b   1.000
_cell.length_c   1.000
_cell.angle_alpha   90.00
_cell.angle_beta   90.00
_cell.angle_gamma   90.00
#
_symmetry.space_group_name_H-M   'P 1'
#
loop_
_entity.id
_entity.type
_entity.pdbx_description
1 polymer ?
#
loop_
_entity_poly.entity_id
_entity_poly.type
_entity_poly.pdbx_seq_one_letter_code
_entity_poly.pdbx_strand_id
1 'polypeptide(L)'
;MSLSTPYRYEAMVEKKTVKNALCRQHERIKTDEMMSARDGESRQEFQTRLKSAWNESIAEASGAQKVISDGHRVKAELRLAHKASIMIRQAALKQLLETEHEKYESELRQQGKAFYIQRT
;
A
#
# COMPACT_ATOMS: atom_id res chain seq x y z
N MET A 1 21.28 34.47 -8.61
CA MET A 1 21.63 35.49 -9.64
C MET A 1 22.65 36.43 -9.01
N SER A 2 23.94 36.18 -9.19
CA SER A 2 24.95 37.17 -8.78
C SER A 2 24.89 38.32 -9.80
N LEU A 3 24.42 39.48 -9.35
CA LEU A 3 24.49 40.71 -10.13
C LEU A 3 25.99 41.00 -10.33
N SER A 4 26.41 41.13 -11.58
CA SER A 4 27.76 41.57 -11.92
C SER A 4 27.98 42.96 -11.29
N THR A 5 28.66 42.99 -10.14
CA THR A 5 29.08 44.25 -9.54
C THR A 5 30.08 44.89 -10.50
N PRO A 6 29.83 46.12 -11.00
CA PRO A 6 30.69 46.70 -12.01
C PRO A 6 32.09 46.96 -11.44
N TYR A 7 33.10 46.60 -12.23
CA TYR A 7 34.54 46.65 -11.93
C TYR A 7 35.00 47.95 -11.23
N ARG A 8 34.30 49.05 -11.54
CA ARG A 8 34.49 50.39 -10.97
C ARG A 8 34.47 50.42 -9.44
N TYR A 9 33.69 49.58 -8.77
CA TYR A 9 33.55 49.62 -7.31
C TYR A 9 34.67 48.88 -6.57
N GLU A 10 35.37 47.93 -7.19
CA GLU A 10 36.43 47.14 -6.51
C GLU A 10 37.82 47.75 -6.68
N ALA A 11 38.05 48.51 -7.74
CA ALA A 11 39.30 49.24 -7.98
C ALA A 11 39.40 50.55 -7.18
N MET A 12 38.27 51.08 -6.69
CA MET A 12 38.19 52.37 -5.98
C MET A 12 38.43 52.27 -4.46
N VAL A 13 38.37 51.06 -3.88
CA VAL A 13 38.38 50.87 -2.41
C VAL A 13 39.80 50.80 -1.84
N GLU A 14 40.79 50.37 -2.63
CA GLU A 14 42.22 50.37 -2.24
C GLU A 14 43.08 50.57 -3.49
N LYS A 15 44.19 51.32 -3.40
CA LYS A 15 45.17 51.55 -4.48
C LYS A 15 45.93 50.26 -4.90
N LYS A 16 45.20 49.23 -5.34
CA LYS A 16 45.72 47.92 -5.73
C LYS A 16 45.66 47.76 -7.24
N THR A 17 46.56 46.96 -7.78
CA THR A 17 46.68 46.73 -9.23
C THR A 17 45.41 46.07 -9.78
N VAL A 18 45.05 46.44 -11.02
CA VAL A 18 43.90 45.94 -11.78
C VAL A 18 43.76 44.41 -11.73
N LYS A 19 44.90 43.70 -11.75
CA LYS A 19 44.98 42.23 -11.66
C LYS A 19 44.44 41.68 -10.34
N ASN A 20 44.74 42.32 -9.21
CA ASN A 20 44.28 41.86 -7.89
C ASN A 20 42.78 42.08 -7.71
N ALA A 21 42.23 43.14 -8.30
CA ALA A 21 40.78 43.38 -8.32
C ALA A 21 40.06 42.30 -9.15
N LEU A 22 40.61 41.91 -10.31
CA LEU A 22 40.05 40.83 -11.12
C LEU A 22 40.07 39.48 -10.40
N CYS A 23 41.16 39.12 -9.71
CA CYS A 23 41.23 37.86 -8.96
C CYS A 23 40.16 37.80 -7.87
N ARG A 24 39.97 38.88 -7.09
CA ARG A 24 38.94 38.97 -6.04
C ARG A 24 37.52 38.85 -6.59
N GLN A 25 37.27 39.47 -7.74
CA GLN A 25 35.98 39.36 -8.42
C GLN A 25 35.69 37.93 -8.84
N HIS A 26 36.68 37.24 -9.44
CA HIS A 26 36.54 35.83 -9.82
C HIS A 26 36.31 34.92 -8.61
N GLU A 27 37.03 35.15 -7.52
CA GLU A 27 36.83 34.42 -6.27
C GLU A 27 35.42 34.62 -5.71
N ARG A 28 34.91 35.86 -5.69
CA ARG A 28 33.56 36.15 -5.21
C ARG A 28 32.49 35.52 -6.10
N ILE A 29 32.62 35.64 -7.43
CA ILE A 29 31.68 35.01 -8.36
C ILE A 29 31.68 33.50 -8.15
N LYS A 30 32.86 32.88 -8.01
CA LYS A 30 32.98 31.45 -7.73
C LYS A 30 32.32 31.07 -6.41
N THR A 31 32.47 31.87 -5.35
CA THR A 31 31.79 31.60 -4.07
C THR A 31 30.28 31.77 -4.18
N ASP A 32 29.80 32.81 -4.86
CA ASP A 32 28.37 33.08 -5.04
C ASP A 32 27.70 31.97 -5.87
N GLU A 33 28.37 31.50 -6.92
CA GLU A 33 27.92 30.37 -7.74
C GLU A 33 27.85 29.08 -6.92
N MET A 34 28.88 28.80 -6.12
CA MET A 34 28.91 27.62 -5.24
C MET A 34 27.79 27.68 -4.18
N MET A 35 27.54 28.85 -3.60
CA MET A 35 26.44 29.05 -2.65
C MET A 35 25.08 28.93 -3.35
N SER A 36 24.92 29.49 -4.54
CA SER A 36 23.69 29.37 -5.33
C SER A 36 23.41 27.92 -5.75
N ALA A 37 24.44 27.13 -6.05
CA ALA A 37 24.31 25.71 -6.36
C ALA A 37 23.83 24.93 -5.13
N ARG A 38 24.44 25.17 -3.95
CA ARG A 38 24.01 24.57 -2.68
C ARG A 38 22.58 24.92 -2.30
N ASP A 39 22.19 26.18 -2.47
CA ASP A 39 20.81 26.61 -2.23
C ASP A 39 19.83 25.91 -3.17
N GLY A 40 20.22 25.67 -4.43
CA GLY A 40 19.45 24.90 -5.39
C GLY A 40 19.27 23.44 -4.95
N GLU A 41 20.35 22.80 -4.54
CA GLU A 41 20.36 21.42 -4.02
C GLU A 41 19.50 21.28 -2.77
N SER A 42 19.67 22.16 -1.78
CA SER A 42 18.87 22.16 -0.55
C SER A 42 17.37 22.32 -0.82
N ARG A 43 16.99 23.16 -1.80
CA ARG A 43 15.58 23.30 -2.22
C ARG A 43 15.07 22.01 -2.86
N GLN A 44 15.85 21.37 -3.70
CA GLN A 44 15.48 20.12 -4.36
C GLN A 44 15.34 18.97 -3.35
N GLU A 45 16.27 18.85 -2.40
CA GLU A 45 16.19 17.90 -1.30
C GLU A 45 14.95 18.11 -0.45
N PHE A 46 14.66 19.37 -0.09
CA PHE A 46 13.47 19.71 0.67
C PHE A 46 12.18 19.28 -0.05
N GLN A 47 12.08 19.56 -1.35
CA GLN A 47 10.92 19.13 -2.16
C GLN A 47 10.83 17.61 -2.25
N THR A 48 11.95 16.92 -2.39
CA THR A 48 12.01 15.45 -2.44
C THR A 48 11.54 14.85 -1.12
N ARG A 49 12.00 15.41 0.01
CA ARG A 49 11.60 15.00 1.35
C ARG A 49 10.11 15.21 1.62
N LEU A 50 9.53 16.31 1.16
CA LEU A 50 8.09 16.53 1.28
C LEU A 50 7.29 15.49 0.50
N LYS A 51 7.73 15.17 -0.72
CA LYS A 51 7.09 14.13 -1.55
C LYS A 51 7.20 12.74 -0.92
N SER A 52 8.36 12.38 -0.37
CA SER A 52 8.54 11.08 0.28
C SER A 52 7.66 10.95 1.52
N ALA A 53 7.66 11.97 2.39
CA ALA A 53 6.81 11.98 3.58
C ALA A 53 5.31 11.88 3.25
N TRP A 54 4.88 12.58 2.20
CA TRP A 54 3.49 12.48 1.73
C TRP A 54 3.16 11.09 1.17
N ASN A 55 4.06 10.50 0.37
CA ASN A 55 3.87 9.16 -0.17
C ASN A 55 3.83 8.09 0.93
N GLU A 56 4.69 8.20 1.94
CA GLU A 56 4.70 7.33 3.12
C GLU A 56 3.36 7.41 3.86
N SER A 57 2.87 8.63 4.13
CA SER A 57 1.58 8.83 4.79
C SER A 57 0.40 8.25 4.00
N ILE A 58 0.40 8.41 2.67
CA ILE A 58 -0.62 7.79 1.80
C ILE A 58 -0.49 6.27 1.82
N ALA A 59 0.73 5.74 1.77
CA ALA A 59 0.95 4.29 1.80
C ALA A 59 0.43 3.70 3.11
N GLU A 60 0.72 4.32 4.25
CA GLU A 60 0.21 3.95 5.58
C GLU A 60 -1.32 4.00 5.63
N ALA A 61 -1.93 5.10 5.20
CA ALA A 61 -3.38 5.26 5.18
C ALA A 61 -4.05 4.22 4.27
N SER A 62 -3.48 3.96 3.10
CA SER A 62 -3.96 2.94 2.16
C SER A 62 -3.79 1.52 2.73
N GLY A 63 -2.71 1.28 3.48
CA GLY A 63 -2.42 0.00 4.12
C GLY A 63 -3.49 -0.34 5.15
N ALA A 64 -3.84 0.60 6.02
CA ALA A 64 -4.90 0.42 7.00
C ALA A 64 -6.24 0.09 6.33
N GLN A 65 -6.61 0.84 5.27
CA GLN A 65 -7.86 0.60 4.55
C GLN A 65 -7.89 -0.76 3.83
N LYS A 66 -6.75 -1.18 3.27
CA LYS A 66 -6.62 -2.51 2.64
C LYS A 66 -6.86 -3.63 3.64
N VAL A 67 -6.26 -3.54 4.84
CA VAL A 67 -6.46 -4.55 5.89
C VAL A 67 -7.92 -4.68 6.28
N ILE A 68 -8.65 -3.56 6.43
CA ILE A 68 -10.08 -3.57 6.72
C ILE A 68 -10.88 -4.22 5.58
N SER A 69 -10.63 -3.79 4.34
CA SER A 69 -11.29 -4.33 3.15
C SER A 69 -11.04 -5.83 3.00
N ASP A 70 -9.81 -6.29 3.17
CA ASP A 70 -9.45 -7.70 3.08
C ASP A 70 -10.08 -8.51 4.22
N GLY A 71 -10.18 -7.95 5.44
CA GLY A 71 -10.93 -8.55 6.53
C GLY A 71 -12.41 -8.78 6.20
N HIS A 72 -13.06 -7.81 5.54
CA HIS A 72 -14.43 -7.97 5.06
C HIS A 72 -14.55 -9.05 3.97
N ARG A 73 -13.61 -9.10 3.02
CA ARG A 73 -13.57 -10.11 1.95
C ARG A 73 -13.41 -11.52 2.51
N VAL A 74 -12.42 -11.72 3.37
CA VAL A 74 -12.17 -13.02 4.04
C VAL A 74 -13.39 -13.46 4.84
N LYS A 75 -14.05 -12.56 5.56
CA LYS A 75 -15.28 -12.87 6.30
C LYS A 75 -16.42 -13.31 5.36
N ALA A 76 -16.57 -12.68 4.20
CA ALA A 76 -17.57 -13.06 3.22
C ALA A 76 -17.29 -14.43 2.60
N GLU A 77 -16.03 -14.71 2.25
CA GLU A 77 -15.58 -16.00 1.74
C GLU A 77 -15.79 -17.12 2.77
N LEU A 78 -15.43 -16.88 4.03
CA LEU A 78 -15.63 -17.83 5.13
C LEU A 78 -17.11 -18.20 5.30
N ARG A 79 -18.01 -17.22 5.19
CA ARG A 79 -19.46 -17.45 5.28
C ARG A 79 -19.96 -18.34 4.13
N LEU A 80 -19.48 -18.12 2.91
CA LEU A 80 -19.82 -18.95 1.76
C LEU A 80 -19.27 -20.38 1.91
N ALA A 81 -18.01 -20.51 2.33
CA ALA A 81 -17.38 -21.80 2.59
C ALA A 81 -18.12 -22.58 3.69
N HIS A 82 -18.54 -21.91 4.77
CA HIS A 82 -19.35 -22.51 5.82
C HIS A 82 -20.69 -23.02 5.26
N LYS A 83 -21.40 -22.21 4.47
CA LYS A 83 -22.66 -22.63 3.86
C LYS A 83 -22.47 -23.87 2.97
N ALA A 84 -21.43 -23.87 2.13
CA ALA A 84 -21.10 -25.00 1.28
C ALA A 84 -20.80 -26.26 2.12
N SER A 85 -20.04 -26.13 3.20
CA SER A 85 -19.72 -27.25 4.11
C SER A 85 -20.98 -27.85 4.75
N ILE A 86 -21.95 -27.04 5.16
CA ILE A 86 -23.24 -27.54 5.68
C ILE A 86 -23.97 -28.32 4.58
N MET A 87 -24.07 -27.76 3.37
CA MET A 87 -24.79 -28.40 2.27
C MET A 87 -24.19 -29.77 1.92
N ILE A 88 -22.85 -29.86 1.90
CA ILE A 88 -22.14 -31.13 1.66
C ILE A 88 -22.48 -32.14 2.76
N ARG A 89 -22.43 -31.73 4.04
CA ARG A 89 -22.78 -32.61 5.16
C ARG A 89 -24.23 -33.07 5.12
N GLN A 90 -25.15 -32.18 4.79
CA GLN A 90 -26.57 -32.52 4.65
C GLN A 90 -26.80 -33.53 3.52
N ALA A 91 -26.13 -33.34 2.38
CA ALA A 91 -26.21 -34.28 1.26
C ALA A 91 -25.65 -35.66 1.64
N ALA A 92 -24.48 -35.69 2.29
CA ALA A 92 -23.88 -36.95 2.77
C ALA A 92 -24.76 -37.65 3.81
N LEU A 93 -25.35 -36.90 4.75
CA LEU A 93 -26.27 -37.45 5.74
C LEU A 93 -27.52 -38.03 5.09
N LYS A 94 -28.09 -37.32 4.10
CA LYS A 94 -29.25 -37.82 3.36
C LYS A 94 -28.95 -39.15 2.66
N GLN A 95 -27.81 -39.25 1.98
CA GLN A 95 -27.38 -40.49 1.34
C GLN A 95 -27.21 -41.62 2.36
N LEU A 96 -26.58 -41.34 3.51
CA LEU A 96 -26.43 -42.34 4.57
C LEU A 96 -27.80 -42.85 5.05
N LEU A 97 -28.72 -41.93 5.37
CA LEU A 97 -30.06 -42.28 5.84
C LEU A 97 -30.86 -43.06 4.79
N GLU A 98 -30.74 -42.73 3.50
CA GLU A 98 -31.37 -43.49 2.41
C GLU A 98 -30.83 -44.93 2.38
N THR A 99 -29.52 -45.11 2.45
CA THR A 99 -28.92 -46.45 2.45
C THR A 99 -29.29 -47.28 3.69
N GLU A 100 -29.39 -46.64 4.86
CA GLU A 100 -29.84 -47.31 6.08
C GLU A 100 -31.32 -47.66 6.00
N HIS A 101 -32.15 -46.77 5.46
CA HIS A 101 -33.57 -47.02 5.28
C HIS A 101 -33.83 -48.22 4.38
N GLU A 102 -33.14 -48.32 3.25
CA GLU A 102 -33.24 -49.46 2.32
C GLU A 102 -32.85 -50.78 3.01
N LYS A 103 -31.76 -50.77 3.80
CA LYS A 103 -31.34 -51.96 4.55
C LYS A 103 -32.41 -52.39 5.56
N TYR A 104 -32.88 -51.47 6.40
CA TYR A 104 -33.89 -51.79 7.40
C TYR A 104 -35.23 -52.19 6.79
N GLU A 105 -35.62 -51.60 5.66
CA GLU A 105 -36.82 -52.00 4.95
C GLU A 105 -36.70 -53.45 4.46
N SER A 106 -35.53 -53.84 3.94
CA SER A 106 -35.28 -55.22 3.52
C SER A 106 -35.34 -56.22 4.70
N GLU A 107 -34.79 -55.85 5.86
CA GLU A 107 -34.82 -56.67 7.08
C GLU A 107 -36.25 -56.81 7.62
N LEU A 108 -37.02 -55.72 7.64
CA LEU A 108 -38.42 -55.75 8.08
C LEU A 108 -39.27 -56.63 7.17
N ARG A 109 -39.10 -56.52 5.84
CA ARG A 109 -39.82 -57.35 4.86
C ARG A 109 -39.54 -58.83 5.07
N GLN A 110 -38.29 -59.22 5.40
CA GLN A 110 -37.96 -60.62 5.74
C GLN A 110 -38.69 -61.10 7.01
N GLN A 111 -38.98 -60.21 7.96
CA GLN A 111 -39.76 -60.50 9.15
C GLN A 111 -41.29 -60.38 8.93
N GLY A 112 -41.74 -60.09 7.71
CA GLY A 112 -43.16 -59.83 7.41
C GLY A 112 -43.70 -58.52 8.00
N LYS A 113 -42.82 -57.57 8.35
CA LYS A 113 -43.16 -56.26 8.90
C LYS A 113 -42.85 -55.15 7.88
N ALA A 114 -43.35 -53.94 8.13
CA ALA A 114 -43.07 -52.77 7.31
C ALA A 114 -43.04 -51.50 8.17
N PHE A 115 -42.43 -50.44 7.65
CA PHE A 115 -42.47 -49.11 8.27
C PHE A 115 -43.91 -48.57 8.25
N TYR A 116 -44.32 -47.96 9.35
CA TYR A 116 -45.55 -47.19 9.40
C TYR A 116 -45.35 -45.86 8.67
N ILE A 117 -46.22 -45.58 7.70
CA ILE A 117 -46.25 -44.30 6.98
C ILE A 117 -47.62 -43.69 7.19
N GLN A 118 -47.67 -42.60 7.95
CA GLN A 118 -48.89 -41.81 8.09
C GLN A 118 -49.15 -41.07 6.79
N ARG A 119 -50.25 -41.40 6.10
CA ARG A 119 -50.69 -40.65 4.93
C ARG A 119 -51.41 -39.40 5.42
N THR A 120 -50.87 -38.22 5.11
CA THR A 120 -51.53 -36.92 5.23
C THR A 120 -52.37 -36.64 4.00
#